data_AF-A0AAU0RQH9-F1
#
_entry.id   AF-A0AAU0RQH9-F1
#
_cell.length_a   1.000
_cell.length_b   1.000
_cell.length_c   1.000
_cell.angle_alpha   90.00
_cell.angle_beta   90.00
_cell.angle_gamma   90.00
#
_symmetry.space_group_name_H-M   'P 1'
#
loop_
_entity.id
_entity.type
_entity.pdbx_description
1 polymer ?
#
loop_
_entity_poly.entity_id
_entity_poly.type
_entity_poly.pdbx_seq_one_letter_code
_entity_poly.pdbx_strand_id
1 'polypeptide(L)' 'MPVYRDEVAERKGADGWNIHHFMERMADQEQYPWAEYWNTRQTITADMRKRLGLKRG' A
#
# COMPACT_ATOMS: atom_id res chain seq x y z
N MET A 1 -3.03 -4.68 7.04
CA MET A 1 -3.80 -5.43 6.03
C MET A 1 -3.61 -4.76 4.67
N PRO A 2 -3.20 -5.47 3.61
CA PRO A 2 -3.14 -4.92 2.25
C PRO A 2 -4.52 -4.45 1.77
N VAL A 3 -4.56 -3.34 1.04
CA VAL A 3 -5.79 -2.72 0.51
C VAL A 3 -5.49 -2.04 -0.82
N TYR A 4 -6.49 -1.95 -1.68
CA TYR A 4 -6.41 -1.13 -2.87
C TYR A 4 -6.47 0.36 -2.53
N ARG A 5 -5.96 1.21 -3.42
CA ARG A 5 -5.93 2.67 -3.21
C ARG A 5 -7.32 3.27 -3.04
N ASP A 6 -8.30 2.73 -3.77
CA ASP A 6 -9.69 3.22 -3.78
C ASP A 6 -10.44 2.78 -2.51
N GLU A 7 -10.16 1.57 -2.01
CA GLU A 7 -10.71 1.07 -0.73
C GLU A 7 -10.33 1.94 0.47
N VAL A 8 -9.24 2.72 0.39
CA VAL A 8 -8.76 3.57 1.50
C VAL A 8 -9.82 4.59 1.90
N ALA A 9 -10.49 5.22 0.93
CA ALA A 9 -11.46 6.28 1.18
C ALA A 9 -12.72 5.79 1.89
N GLU A 10 -13.05 4.51 1.73
CA GLU A 10 -14.28 3.90 2.24
C GLU A 10 -14.10 3.36 3.67
N ARG A 11 -12.87 3.33 4.20
CA ARG A 11 -12.59 2.74 5.50
C ARG A 11 -12.97 3.69 6.64
N LYS A 12 -13.71 3.16 7.60
CA LYS A 12 -14.07 3.85 8.85
C LYS A 12 -12.99 3.79 9.92
N GLY A 13 -12.02 2.87 9.80
CA GLY A 13 -10.97 2.63 10.80
C GLY A 13 -9.91 1.65 10.32
N ALA A 14 -8.78 1.60 11.03
CA ALA A 14 -7.66 0.71 10.75
C ALA A 14 -7.80 -0.68 11.42
N ASP A 15 -8.75 -0.83 12.34
CA ASP A 15 -9.08 -2.01 13.13
C ASP A 15 -10.11 -2.93 12.47
N GLY A 16 -10.51 -2.60 11.24
CA GLY A 16 -11.51 -3.37 10.49
C GLY A 16 -11.10 -4.81 10.14
N TRP A 17 -9.89 -5.26 10.49
CA TRP A 17 -9.56 -6.69 10.45
C TRP A 17 -8.80 -7.32 11.61
N ASN A 18 -9.16 -8.56 11.90
CA ASN A 18 -8.52 -9.47 12.85
C ASN A 18 -8.30 -10.87 12.22
N ILE A 19 -7.65 -11.75 12.99
CA ILE A 19 -7.22 -13.09 12.54
C ILE A 19 -8.37 -14.00 12.11
N HIS A 20 -9.58 -13.82 12.67
CA HIS A 20 -10.70 -14.72 12.44
C HIS A 20 -11.30 -14.59 11.03
N HIS A 21 -11.21 -13.41 10.42
CA HIS A 21 -11.83 -13.12 9.13
C HIS A 21 -10.82 -12.65 8.07
N PHE A 22 -9.52 -12.73 8.40
CA PHE A 22 -8.43 -12.54 7.46
C PHE A 22 -8.49 -13.57 6.31
N MET A 23 -8.73 -14.84 6.65
CA MET A 23 -8.75 -15.94 5.68
C MET A 23 -9.90 -15.80 4.68
N GLU A 24 -11.07 -15.35 5.13
CA GLU A 24 -12.24 -15.08 4.28
C GLU A 24 -11.90 -14.00 3.23
N ARG A 25 -11.29 -12.89 3.67
CA ARG A 25 -10.84 -11.85 2.74
C ARG A 25 -9.81 -12.35 1.73
N MET A 26 -8.88 -13.20 2.15
CA MET A 26 -7.87 -13.75 1.24
C MET A 26 -8.47 -14.74 0.23
N ALA A 27 -9.55 -15.43 0.57
CA ALA A 27 -10.24 -16.35 -0.33
C ALA A 27 -11.00 -15.62 -1.45
N ASP A 28 -11.57 -14.47 -1.14
CA ASP A 28 -12.39 -13.69 -2.09
C ASP A 28 -11.57 -12.77 -3.02
N GLN A 29 -10.25 -12.65 -2.79
CA GLN A 29 -9.41 -11.74 -3.57
C GLN A 29 -8.86 -12.42 -4.84
N GLU A 30 -9.47 -12.10 -5.99
CA GLU A 30 -9.00 -12.53 -7.32
C GLU A 30 -7.59 -12.02 -7.67
N GLN A 31 -7.26 -10.80 -7.21
CA GLN A 31 -5.94 -10.20 -7.36
C GLN A 31 -5.48 -9.66 -6.01
N TYR A 32 -4.19 -9.82 -5.72
CA TYR A 32 -3.61 -9.32 -4.47
C TYR A 32 -3.29 -7.81 -4.61
N PRO A 33 -3.68 -6.95 -3.64
CA PRO A 33 -3.46 -5.50 -3.73
C PRO A 33 -1.99 -5.08 -3.91
N TRP A 34 -1.05 -5.94 -3.52
CA TRP A 34 0.39 -5.70 -3.67
C TRP A 34 1.02 -6.64 -4.71
N ALA A 35 0.27 -7.12 -5.70
CA ALA A 35 0.76 -8.03 -6.74
C ALA A 35 2.07 -7.53 -7.38
N GLU A 36 2.19 -6.23 -7.66
CA GLU A 36 3.36 -5.63 -8.31
C GLU A 36 4.49 -5.21 -7.35
N TYR A 37 4.39 -5.51 -6.05
CA TYR A 37 5.36 -5.07 -5.05
C TYR A 37 6.79 -5.51 -5.37
N TRP A 38 6.96 -6.77 -5.77
CA TRP A 38 8.28 -7.33 -6.09
C TRP A 38 8.84 -6.84 -7.43
N ASN A 39 7.96 -6.46 -8.37
CA ASN A 39 8.35 -6.02 -9.70
C ASN A 39 8.68 -4.53 -9.76
N THR A 40 8.16 -3.75 -8.80
CA THR A 40 8.31 -2.30 -8.77
C THR A 40 9.74 -1.92 -8.36
N ARG A 41 10.51 -1.37 -9.31
CA ARG A 41 11.87 -0.84 -9.08
C ARG A 41 11.82 0.68 -9.01
N GLN A 42 12.15 1.26 -7.84
CA GLN A 42 12.21 2.70 -7.65
C GLN A 42 13.54 3.11 -7.00
N THR A 43 14.05 4.29 -7.36
CA THR A 43 15.24 4.90 -6.75
C THR A 43 14.94 6.33 -6.32
N ILE A 44 15.61 6.81 -5.27
CA ILE A 44 15.45 8.18 -4.81
C ILE A 44 16.17 9.13 -5.78
N THR A 45 15.42 10.04 -6.39
CA THR A 45 15.97 11.01 -7.35
C THR A 45 16.28 12.36 -6.70
N ALA A 46 17.09 13.17 -7.39
CA ALA A 46 17.36 14.54 -6.97
C ALA A 46 16.08 15.41 -6.96
N ASP A 47 15.15 15.18 -7.88
CA ASP A 47 13.87 15.89 -7.93
C ASP A 47 13.00 15.57 -6.69
N MET A 48 12.93 14.31 -6.28
CA MET A 48 12.23 13.91 -5.06
C MET A 48 12.80 14.61 -3.82
N ARG A 49 14.14 14.65 -3.70
CA ARG A 49 14.81 15.37 -2.60
C ARG A 49 14.48 16.87 -2.61
N LYS A 50 14.45 17.49 -3.80
CA LYS A 50 14.07 18.90 -3.96
C LYS A 50 12.63 19.16 -3.53
N ARG A 51 11.67 18.30 -3.89
CA ARG A 51 10.26 18.40 -3.45
C ARG A 51 10.11 18.32 -1.93
N LEU A 52 10.99 17.57 -1.27
CA LEU A 52 11.05 17.44 0.19
C LEU A 52 11.90 18.52 0.88
N GLY A 53 12.46 19.48 0.14
CA GLY A 53 13.30 20.55 0.71
C GLY A 53 14.68 20.10 1.21
N LEU A 54 15.15 18.91 0.82
CA LEU A 54 16.43 18.37 1.25
C LEU A 54 17.57 18.99 0.42
N LYS A 55 18.57 19.58 1.10
CA LYS A 55 19.78 20.12 0.44
C LYS A 55 20.62 18.98 -0.17
N ARG A 56 21.25 19.22 -1.31
CA ARG A 56 22.30 18.32 -1.83
C ARG A 56 23.44 18.31 -0.81
N GLY A 57 23.62 17.17 -0.15
CA GLY A 57 24.84 16.85 0.59
C GLY A 57 25.99 16.55 -0.36
#